data_AF-A0AAX2AIM8-F1
#
_entry.id   AF-A0AAX2AIM8-F1
#
_cell.length_a   1.000
_cell.length_b   1.000
_cell.length_c   1.000
_cell.angle_alpha   90.00
_cell.angle_beta   90.00
_cell.angle_gamma   90.00
#
_symmetry.space_group_name_H-M   'P 1'
#
loop_
_entity.id
_entity.type
_entity.pdbx_description
1 polymer ?
#
loop_
_entity_poly.entity_id
_entity_poly.type
_entity_poly.pdbx_seq_one_letter_code
_entity_poly.pdbx_strand_id
1 'polypeptide(L)'
;MKVILYANPKYWALSNKEKKEICNGCGAKGAWYNFLIPGGIFKEACNIHDFDYLIGKTEEDKRKADRRFIQNLKRIVDKTENRALKKYRLVKAKGFYKAVKDFGDEAFWANKIVDEKNSQGKEVEI
;
A
#
# COMPACT_ATOMS: atom_id res chain seq x y z
N MET A 1 -3.37 -12.11 -18.15
CA MET A 1 -3.32 -12.85 -16.87
C MET A 1 -4.50 -12.40 -16.00
N LYS A 2 -5.32 -13.32 -15.48
CA LYS A 2 -6.37 -13.01 -14.49
C LYS A 2 -5.90 -13.43 -13.10
N VAL A 3 -6.00 -12.54 -12.12
CA VAL A 3 -5.62 -12.77 -10.72
C VAL A 3 -6.70 -12.20 -9.81
N ILE A 4 -7.04 -12.92 -8.74
CA ILE A 4 -7.96 -12.44 -7.71
C ILE A 4 -7.14 -11.75 -6.64
N LEU A 5 -7.44 -10.49 -6.37
CA LEU A 5 -6.86 -9.70 -5.28
C LEU A 5 -7.92 -9.46 -4.21
N TYR A 6 -7.48 -9.33 -2.96
CA TYR A 6 -8.35 -9.05 -1.83
C TYR A 6 -8.14 -7.61 -1.37
N ALA A 7 -9.23 -6.91 -1.06
CA ALA A 7 -9.20 -5.54 -0.58
C ALA A 7 -10.37 -5.31 0.38
N ASN A 8 -10.36 -4.17 1.07
CA ASN A 8 -11.53 -3.69 1.79
C ASN A 8 -12.67 -3.49 0.76
N PRO A 9 -13.93 -3.91 1.02
CA PRO A 9 -15.03 -3.70 0.09
C PRO A 9 -15.19 -2.25 -0.37
N LYS A 10 -14.89 -1.28 0.49
CA LYS A 10 -14.92 0.14 0.14
C LYS A 10 -13.94 0.51 -0.97
N TYR A 11 -12.80 -0.18 -1.07
CA TYR A 11 -11.85 0.03 -2.17
C TYR A 11 -12.44 -0.35 -3.52
N TRP A 12 -13.18 -1.47 -3.57
CA TRP A 12 -13.82 -1.93 -4.81
C TRP A 12 -14.99 -1.04 -5.23
N ALA A 13 -15.61 -0.34 -4.28
CA ALA A 13 -16.67 0.62 -4.53
C ALA A 13 -16.17 1.97 -5.06
N LEU A 14 -14.87 2.27 -4.97
CA LEU A 14 -14.30 3.51 -5.49
C LEU A 14 -14.37 3.59 -7.01
N SER A 15 -14.77 4.75 -7.52
CA SER A 15 -14.62 5.13 -8.91
C SER A 15 -13.15 5.24 -9.30
N ASN A 16 -12.88 5.21 -10.61
CA ASN A 16 -11.52 5.41 -11.12
C ASN A 16 -10.95 6.81 -10.79
N LYS A 17 -11.81 7.81 -10.60
CA LYS A 17 -11.41 9.16 -10.20
C LYS A 17 -10.94 9.16 -8.75
N GLU A 18 -11.74 8.62 -7.84
CA GLU A 18 -11.38 8.51 -6.42
C GLU A 18 -10.11 7.69 -6.21
N LYS A 19 -9.95 6.57 -6.93
CA LYS A 19 -8.71 5.78 -6.88
C LYS A 19 -7.48 6.60 -7.27
N LYS A 20 -7.58 7.47 -8.28
CA LYS A 20 -6.46 8.34 -8.70
C LYS A 20 -6.14 9.44 -7.69
N GLU A 21 -7.15 9.95 -6.98
CA GLU A 21 -6.97 10.98 -5.96
C GLU A 21 -6.39 10.40 -4.67
N ILE A 22 -6.82 9.21 -4.28
CA ILE A 22 -6.40 8.53 -3.05
C ILE A 22 -5.05 7.83 -3.22
N CYS A 23 -4.86 7.08 -4.29
CA CYS A 23 -3.72 6.17 -4.44
C CYS A 23 -2.59 6.82 -5.23
N ASN A 24 -1.37 6.75 -4.71
CA ASN A 24 -0.16 7.20 -5.39
C ASN A 24 0.56 6.05 -6.13
N GLY A 25 0.07 4.81 -6.00
CA GLY A 25 0.63 3.66 -6.67
C GLY A 25 1.84 3.11 -5.93
N CYS A 26 2.75 2.43 -6.64
CA CYS A 26 3.88 1.78 -5.97
C CYS A 26 5.01 2.78 -5.67
N GLY A 27 5.20 3.12 -4.39
CA GLY A 27 6.30 3.97 -3.92
C GLY A 27 5.85 4.93 -2.82
N ALA A 28 6.76 5.80 -2.38
CA ALA A 28 6.44 6.82 -1.38
C ALA A 28 5.83 8.05 -2.05
N LYS A 29 4.77 8.63 -1.48
CA LYS A 29 4.08 9.78 -2.09
C LYS A 29 5.06 10.94 -2.34
N GLY A 30 5.11 11.43 -3.57
CA GLY A 30 5.99 12.55 -3.97
C GLY A 30 7.48 12.21 -4.13
N ALA A 31 7.88 10.95 -3.91
CA ALA A 31 9.29 10.57 -4.05
C ALA A 31 9.74 10.58 -5.51
N TRP A 32 10.84 11.29 -5.78
CA TRP A 32 11.44 11.39 -7.10
C TRP A 32 11.77 10.01 -7.68
N TYR A 33 12.18 9.04 -6.87
CA TYR A 33 12.59 7.71 -7.34
C TYR A 33 11.42 6.79 -7.71
N ASN A 34 10.16 7.20 -7.58
CA ASN A 34 9.02 6.34 -7.91
C ASN A 34 9.00 5.87 -9.37
N PHE A 35 9.51 6.67 -10.30
CA PHE A 35 9.62 6.25 -11.71
C PHE A 35 10.63 5.10 -11.90
N LEU A 36 11.57 4.92 -10.96
CA LEU A 36 12.54 3.81 -10.96
C LEU A 36 11.97 2.54 -10.34
N ILE A 37 10.78 2.59 -9.74
CA ILE A 37 10.13 1.43 -9.15
C ILE A 37 9.34 0.71 -10.25
N PRO A 38 9.76 -0.49 -10.72
CA PRO A 38 9.00 -1.27 -11.70
C PRO A 38 7.79 -1.94 -11.03
N GLY A 39 6.81 -1.11 -10.63
CA GLY A 39 5.60 -1.49 -9.93
C GLY A 39 4.42 -1.85 -10.84
N GLY A 40 4.58 -1.80 -12.16
CA GLY A 40 3.47 -1.87 -13.13
C GLY A 40 2.45 -2.98 -12.88
N ILE A 41 2.90 -4.24 -12.78
CA ILE A 41 2.00 -5.38 -12.52
C ILE A 41 1.47 -5.44 -11.08
N PHE A 42 2.14 -4.75 -10.15
CA PHE A 42 1.77 -4.68 -8.75
C PHE A 42 0.92 -3.45 -8.40
N LYS A 43 0.67 -2.55 -9.37
CA LYS A 43 0.00 -1.27 -9.16
C LYS A 43 -1.32 -1.40 -8.42
N GLU A 44 -2.19 -2.33 -8.83
CA GLU A 44 -3.48 -2.53 -8.16
C GLU A 44 -3.30 -2.99 -6.70
N ALA A 45 -2.29 -3.82 -6.41
CA ALA A 45 -1.97 -4.24 -5.04
C ALA A 45 -1.42 -3.07 -4.21
N CYS A 46 -0.63 -2.18 -4.81
CA CYS A 46 -0.15 -0.96 -4.17
C CYS A 46 -1.31 -0.01 -3.87
N ASN A 47 -2.24 0.20 -4.81
CA ASN A 47 -3.43 1.03 -4.59
C ASN A 47 -4.33 0.49 -3.45
N ILE A 48 -4.51 -0.83 -3.36
CA ILE A 48 -5.22 -1.46 -2.24
C ILE A 48 -4.53 -1.14 -0.91
N HIS A 49 -3.19 -1.17 -0.89
CA HIS A 49 -2.39 -0.86 0.30
C HIS A 49 -2.48 0.62 0.67
N ASP A 50 -2.37 1.53 -0.29
CA ASP A 50 -2.56 2.98 -0.10
C ASP A 50 -3.93 3.26 0.54
N PHE A 51 -4.99 2.62 0.02
CA PHE A 51 -6.34 2.77 0.56
C PHE A 51 -6.47 2.21 1.97
N ASP A 52 -5.93 1.01 2.22
CA ASP A 52 -5.94 0.41 3.56
C ASP A 52 -5.19 1.29 4.58
N TYR A 53 -4.09 1.92 4.16
CA TYR A 53 -3.35 2.90 4.96
C TYR A 53 -4.17 4.16 5.21
N LEU A 54 -4.89 4.68 4.21
CA LEU A 54 -5.73 5.86 4.37
C LEU A 54 -6.81 5.65 5.45
N ILE A 55 -7.50 4.51 5.42
CA ILE A 55 -8.65 4.27 6.31
C ILE A 55 -8.27 3.66 7.67
N GLY A 56 -7.10 3.03 7.78
CA GLY A 56 -6.67 2.36 9.00
C GLY A 56 -6.36 3.37 10.11
N LYS A 57 -6.79 3.10 11.34
CA LYS A 57 -6.60 4.02 12.48
C LYS A 57 -5.73 3.44 13.58
N THR A 58 -5.43 2.15 13.51
CA THR A 58 -4.70 1.42 14.55
C THR A 58 -3.48 0.71 13.98
N GLU A 59 -2.53 0.38 14.85
CA GLU A 59 -1.38 -0.47 14.52
C GLU A 59 -1.84 -1.84 13.97
N GLU A 60 -2.97 -2.37 14.46
CA GLU A 60 -3.54 -3.60 13.95
C GLU A 60 -4.07 -3.43 12.51
N ASP A 61 -4.64 -2.27 12.17
CA ASP A 61 -5.06 -1.97 10.79
C ASP A 61 -3.85 -1.92 9.85
N LYS A 62 -2.75 -1.28 10.29
CA LYS A 62 -1.49 -1.27 9.53
C LYS A 62 -0.98 -2.69 9.28
N ARG A 63 -0.94 -3.53 10.31
CA ARG A 63 -0.52 -4.94 10.19
C ARG A 63 -1.40 -5.73 9.24
N LYS A 64 -2.72 -5.51 9.27
CA LYS A 64 -3.67 -6.12 8.33
C LYS A 64 -3.43 -5.64 6.89
N ALA A 65 -3.18 -4.35 6.70
CA ALA A 65 -2.86 -3.75 5.41
C ALA A 65 -1.58 -4.37 4.80
N ASP A 66 -0.48 -4.38 5.57
CA ASP A 66 0.82 -4.92 5.14
C ASP A 66 0.72 -6.43 4.83
N ARG A 67 -0.02 -7.18 5.66
CA ARG A 67 -0.25 -8.61 5.45
C ARG A 67 -1.08 -8.89 4.19
N ARG A 68 -2.11 -8.08 3.92
CA ARG A 68 -2.93 -8.20 2.70
C ARG A 68 -2.11 -7.87 1.46
N PHE A 69 -1.29 -6.82 1.54
CA PHE A 69 -0.41 -6.39 0.46
C PHE A 69 0.52 -7.52 0.01
N ILE A 70 1.31 -8.12 0.92
CA ILE A 70 2.21 -9.22 0.54
C ILE A 70 1.46 -10.45 0.01
N GLN A 71 0.27 -10.77 0.52
CA GLN A 71 -0.51 -11.86 -0.03
C GLN A 71 -0.99 -11.57 -1.47
N ASN A 72 -1.43 -10.35 -1.76
CA ASN A 72 -1.80 -9.93 -3.12
C ASN A 72 -0.60 -9.96 -4.07
N LEU A 73 0.56 -9.48 -3.63
CA LEU A 73 1.80 -9.57 -4.41
C LEU A 73 2.15 -11.04 -4.73
N LYS A 74 2.03 -11.94 -3.75
CA LYS A 74 2.26 -13.38 -3.96
C LYS A 74 1.28 -14.00 -4.96
N ARG A 75 -0.01 -13.65 -4.91
CA ARG A 75 -1.01 -14.11 -5.90
C ARG A 75 -0.65 -13.69 -7.33
N ILE A 76 -0.14 -12.47 -7.51
CA ILE A 76 0.36 -11.96 -8.80
C ILE A 76 1.60 -12.76 -9.25
N VAL A 77 2.55 -12.99 -8.35
CA VAL A 77 3.74 -13.80 -8.61
C VAL A 77 3.35 -15.23 -9.01
N ASP A 78 2.39 -15.84 -8.32
CA ASP A 78 1.98 -17.22 -8.56
C ASP A 78 1.32 -17.45 -9.92
N LYS A 79 0.63 -16.44 -10.45
CA LYS A 79 0.06 -16.45 -11.80
C LYS A 79 1.09 -16.18 -12.91
N THR A 80 2.36 -15.95 -12.56
CA THR A 80 3.43 -15.78 -13.55
C THR A 80 3.91 -17.14 -14.05
N GLU A 81 3.66 -17.44 -15.33
CA GLU A 81 4.04 -18.72 -15.96
C GLU A 81 5.56 -18.83 -16.21
N ASN A 82 6.18 -17.76 -16.72
CA ASN A 82 7.62 -17.75 -16.98
C ASN A 82 8.39 -17.81 -15.64
N ARG A 83 9.17 -18.89 -15.45
CA ARG A 83 9.89 -19.17 -14.20
C ARG A 83 10.91 -18.10 -13.81
N ALA A 84 11.67 -17.58 -14.78
CA ALA A 84 12.65 -16.52 -14.53
C ALA A 84 11.96 -15.23 -14.09
N LEU A 85 10.89 -14.84 -14.79
CA LEU A 85 10.07 -13.69 -14.45
C LEU A 85 9.36 -13.86 -13.11
N LYS A 86 8.90 -15.07 -12.77
CA LYS A 86 8.31 -15.40 -11.48
C LYS A 86 9.33 -15.18 -10.34
N LYS A 87 10.57 -15.65 -10.51
CA LYS A 87 11.66 -15.43 -9.53
C LYS A 87 11.96 -13.94 -9.36
N TYR A 88 12.06 -13.19 -10.46
CA TYR A 88 12.25 -11.74 -10.42
C TYR A 88 11.11 -11.03 -9.68
N ARG A 89 9.86 -11.34 -10.03
CA ARG A 89 8.67 -10.78 -9.37
C ARG A 89 8.60 -11.14 -7.89
N LEU A 90 9.04 -12.33 -7.50
CA LEU A 90 9.12 -12.73 -6.09
C LEU A 90 10.12 -11.88 -5.31
N VAL A 91 11.30 -11.60 -5.90
CA VAL A 91 12.29 -10.69 -5.28
C VAL A 91 11.70 -9.30 -5.10
N LYS A 92 11.03 -8.76 -6.14
CA LYS A 92 10.33 -7.46 -6.05
C LYS A 92 9.24 -7.45 -4.99
N ALA A 93 8.40 -8.49 -4.93
CA ALA A 93 7.33 -8.61 -3.94
C ALA A 93 7.87 -8.60 -2.50
N LYS A 94 8.97 -9.33 -2.25
CA LYS A 94 9.67 -9.30 -0.95
C LYS A 94 10.26 -7.92 -0.65
N GLY A 95 10.84 -7.26 -1.65
CA GLY A 95 11.38 -5.91 -1.53
C GLY A 95 10.31 -4.88 -1.12
N PHE A 96 9.15 -4.90 -1.79
CA PHE A 96 8.01 -4.04 -1.42
C PHE A 96 7.53 -4.29 0.01
N TYR A 97 7.37 -5.56 0.40
CA TYR A 97 6.93 -5.88 1.74
C TYR A 97 7.94 -5.47 2.81
N LYS A 98 9.24 -5.65 2.54
CA LYS A 98 10.30 -5.17 3.42
C LYS A 98 10.26 -3.63 3.55
N ALA A 99 10.06 -2.91 2.46
CA ALA A 99 9.99 -1.45 2.48
C ALA A 99 8.82 -0.93 3.35
N VAL A 100 7.60 -1.50 3.20
CA VAL A 100 6.47 -1.07 4.04
C VAL A 100 6.62 -1.52 5.50
N LYS A 101 7.30 -2.64 5.75
CA LYS A 101 7.59 -3.08 7.12
C LYS A 101 8.59 -2.16 7.81
N ASP A 102 9.65 -1.75 7.11
CA ASP A 102 10.75 -0.99 7.70
C ASP A 102 10.47 0.53 7.72
N PHE A 103 9.70 1.05 6.75
CA PHE A 103 9.47 2.49 6.56
C PHE A 103 8.00 2.90 6.49
N GLY A 104 7.06 1.95 6.56
CA GLY A 104 5.63 2.24 6.40
C GLY A 104 4.98 2.92 7.60
N ASP A 105 5.63 2.95 8.77
CA ASP A 105 5.06 3.59 9.98
C ASP A 105 4.85 5.08 9.75
N GLU A 106 5.87 5.80 9.26
CA GLU A 106 5.78 7.24 8.99
C GLU A 106 4.65 7.53 7.98
N ALA A 107 4.60 6.79 6.88
CA ALA A 107 3.55 6.95 5.87
C ALA A 107 2.15 6.62 6.41
N PHE A 108 2.03 5.59 7.26
CA PHE A 108 0.75 5.23 7.86
C PHE A 108 0.25 6.31 8.83
N TRP A 109 1.13 6.93 9.62
CA TRP A 109 0.73 7.89 10.65
C TRP A 109 0.73 9.36 10.21
N ALA A 110 1.32 9.71 9.07
CA ALA A 110 1.56 11.10 8.61
C ALA A 110 0.38 12.09 8.71
N ASN A 111 -0.87 11.63 8.56
CA ASN A 111 -2.06 12.49 8.63
C ASN A 111 -3.06 12.03 9.69
N LYS A 112 -2.59 11.36 10.73
CA LYS A 112 -3.43 10.77 11.78
C LYS A 112 -3.07 11.35 13.14
N ILE A 113 -4.11 11.57 13.95
CA ILE A 113 -3.95 11.94 15.35
C ILE A 113 -3.84 10.65 16.15
N VAL A 114 -2.71 10.49 16.85
CA VAL A 114 -2.55 9.40 17.82
C VAL A 114 -3.44 9.72 19.01
N ASP A 115 -4.23 8.73 19.45
CA ASP A 115 -5.18 8.89 20.55
C ASP A 115 -6.15 10.08 20.35
N GLU A 116 -6.85 10.10 19.20
CA GLU A 116 -7.83 11.12 18.82
C GLU A 116 -8.88 11.41 19.92
N LYS A 117 -9.17 10.45 20.82
CA LYS A 117 -10.14 10.61 21.89
C LYS A 117 -9.61 11.40 23.08
N ASN A 118 -8.32 11.30 23.37
CA ASN A 118 -7.69 11.95 24.53
C ASN A 118 -6.70 13.05 24.14
N SER A 119 -6.57 13.35 22.84
CA SER A 119 -5.68 14.38 22.31
C SER A 119 -6.49 15.57 21.79
N GLN A 120 -5.98 16.78 22.03
CA GLN A 120 -6.54 18.00 21.48
C GLN A 120 -5.42 18.82 20.84
N GLY A 121 -5.64 19.23 19.59
CA GLY A 121 -4.79 20.21 18.91
C GLY A 121 -5.11 21.62 19.39
N LYS A 122 -4.09 22.46 19.52
CA LYS A 122 -4.24 23.91 19.72
C LYS A 122 -3.31 24.62 18.75
N GLU A 123 -3.79 25.69 18.12
CA GLU A 123 -2.96 26.58 17.32
C GLU A 123 -1.98 27.33 18.23
N VAL A 124 -0.70 27.31 17.87
CA VAL A 124 0.37 27.97 18.61
C VAL A 124 1.16 28.80 17.61
N GLU A 125 1.30 30.09 17.89
CA GLU A 125 2.18 31.00 17.14
C GLU A 125 3.64 30.72 17.56
N ILE A 126 4.54 30.57 16.58
CA ILE A 126 5.97 30.26 16.76
C ILE A 126 6.80 31.47 16.37
#